data_AF-A0A087THX0-F1
#
_entry.id   AF-A0A087THX0-F1
#
_cell.length_a   1.000
_cell.length_b   1.000
_cell.length_c   1.000
_cell.angle_alpha   90.00
_cell.angle_beta   90.00
_cell.angle_gamma   90.00
#
_symmetry.space_group_name_H-M   'P 1'
#
loop_
_entity.id
_entity.type
_entity.pdbx_description
1 polymer ?
#
loop_
_entity_poly.entity_id
_entity_poly.type
_entity_poly.pdbx_seq_one_letter_code
_entity_poly.pdbx_strand_id
1 'polypeptide(L)'
;MELVPGTLKLTDCLALCNLNATCQAVNFETGLCVLFSSSAVQRPSSLTPSQFPVFTIYAHKVCLLGRKKCDRDWMFERVNGYELRDVARSSA
;
A
#
# COMPACT_ATOMS: atom_id res chain seq x y z
N MET A 1 -12.21 1.35 6.97
CA MET A 1 -10.90 1.63 7.57
C MET A 1 -10.84 0.81 8.85
N GLU A 2 -9.83 -0.03 8.99
CA GLU A 2 -9.66 -0.93 10.13
C GLU A 2 -8.32 -0.62 10.81
N LEU A 3 -8.30 -0.57 12.14
CA LEU A 3 -7.12 -0.29 12.95
C LEU A 3 -6.68 -1.57 13.66
N VAL A 4 -5.42 -1.96 13.46
CA VAL A 4 -4.82 -3.13 14.09
C VAL A 4 -3.65 -2.68 14.97
N PRO A 5 -3.87 -2.49 16.28
CA PRO A 5 -2.81 -2.14 17.23
C PRO A 5 -1.97 -3.38 17.60
N GLY A 6 -0.69 -3.18 17.91
CA GLY A 6 0.22 -4.23 18.37
C GLY A 6 0.89 -5.03 17.24
N THR A 7 0.67 -4.64 15.98
CA THR A 7 1.42 -5.16 14.84
C THR A 7 2.83 -4.57 14.85
N LEU A 8 3.80 -5.27 15.44
CA LEU A 8 5.16 -4.74 15.62
C LEU A 8 5.98 -4.65 14.32
N LYS A 9 5.54 -5.34 13.25
CA LYS A 9 6.28 -5.44 11.99
C LYS A 9 5.40 -5.06 10.81
N LEU A 10 5.97 -4.28 9.89
CA LEU A 10 5.34 -3.94 8.61
C LEU A 10 4.87 -5.19 7.86
N THR A 11 5.68 -6.26 7.85
CA THR A 11 5.37 -7.52 7.15
C THR A 11 4.05 -8.13 7.60
N ASP A 12 3.73 -8.03 8.88
CA ASP A 12 2.51 -8.59 9.46
C ASP A 12 1.29 -7.74 9.05
N CYS A 13 1.45 -6.42 8.98
CA CYS A 13 0.43 -5.50 8.47
C CYS A 13 0.11 -5.79 6.99
N LEU A 14 1.14 -6.01 6.18
CA LEU A 14 0.98 -6.39 4.76
C LEU A 14 0.28 -7.75 4.62
N ALA A 15 0.64 -8.73 5.45
CA ALA A 15 0.00 -10.05 5.45
C ALA A 15 -1.50 -9.97 5.82
N LEU A 16 -1.87 -9.15 6.79
CA LEU A 16 -3.27 -8.91 7.15
C LEU A 16 -4.06 -8.29 5.99
N CYS A 17 -3.50 -7.25 5.36
CA CYS A 17 -4.12 -6.67 4.18
C CYS A 17 -4.24 -7.67 3.03
N ASN A 18 -3.29 -8.58 2.87
CA ASN A 18 -3.33 -9.62 1.85
C ASN A 18 -4.49 -10.58 2.04
N LEU A 19 -4.68 -11.07 3.26
CA LEU A 19 -5.77 -11.99 3.58
C LEU A 19 -7.13 -11.31 3.44
N ASN A 20 -7.21 -10.00 3.70
CA ASN A 20 -8.42 -9.20 3.53
C ASN A 20 -8.66 -8.82 2.07
N ALA A 21 -9.68 -9.42 1.44
CA ALA A 21 -10.06 -9.14 0.05
C ALA A 21 -10.46 -7.68 -0.20
N THR A 22 -11.00 -7.00 0.81
CA THR A 22 -11.43 -5.60 0.70
C THR A 22 -10.28 -4.62 0.89
N CYS A 23 -9.18 -5.03 1.54
CA CYS A 23 -8.03 -4.16 1.75
C CYS A 23 -7.32 -3.88 0.42
N GLN A 24 -7.02 -2.62 0.14
CA GLN A 24 -6.32 -2.13 -1.06
C GLN A 24 -5.04 -1.37 -0.71
N ALA A 25 -4.92 -0.84 0.50
CA ALA A 25 -3.73 -0.13 0.95
C ALA A 25 -3.57 -0.18 2.47
N VAL A 26 -2.37 0.11 2.95
CA VAL A 26 -2.04 0.22 4.38
C VAL A 26 -1.23 1.47 4.67
N ASN A 27 -1.44 2.03 5.87
CA ASN A 27 -0.45 2.85 6.54
C ASN A 27 0.10 2.06 7.73
N PHE A 28 1.41 2.09 7.89
CA PHE A 28 2.08 1.50 9.03
C PHE A 28 2.96 2.52 9.72
N GLU A 29 2.82 2.63 11.03
CA GLU A 29 3.64 3.50 11.86
C GLU A 29 3.94 2.77 13.16
N THR A 30 5.22 2.49 13.44
CA THR A 30 5.77 1.89 14.67
C THR A 30 4.72 1.21 15.59
N GLY A 31 4.23 0.01 15.20
CA GLY A 31 3.29 -0.77 16.02
C GLY A 31 1.80 -0.59 15.70
N LEU A 32 1.45 0.34 14.81
CA LEU A 32 0.10 0.65 14.37
C LEU A 32 -0.05 0.35 12.87
N CYS A 33 -0.96 -0.56 12.55
CA CYS A 33 -1.35 -0.90 11.19
C CYS A 33 -2.76 -0.37 10.90
N VAL A 34 -2.93 0.32 9.78
CA VAL A 34 -4.21 0.87 9.32
C VAL A 34 -4.51 0.32 7.95
N LEU A 35 -5.63 -0.39 7.80
CA LEU A 35 -6.07 -0.96 6.52
C LEU A 35 -7.12 -0.06 5.84
N PHE A 36 -6.91 0.20 4.55
CA PHE A 36 -7.80 0.98 3.71
C PHE A 36 -8.42 0.11 2.62
N SER A 37 -9.70 0.35 2.33
CA SER A 37 -10.41 -0.28 1.21
C SER A 37 -10.20 0.42 -0.13
N SER A 38 -9.41 1.50 -0.15
CA SER A 38 -9.03 2.23 -1.35
C SER A 38 -7.55 2.56 -1.38
N SER A 39 -6.97 2.67 -2.58
CA SER A 39 -5.57 3.04 -2.81
C SER A 39 -5.42 4.41 -3.49
N ALA A 40 -4.18 4.91 -3.53
CA ALA A 40 -3.80 6.14 -4.23
C ALA A 40 -3.99 6.06 -5.76
N VAL A 41 -4.18 4.86 -6.34
CA VAL A 41 -4.59 4.74 -7.75
C VAL A 41 -6.04 5.17 -7.91
N GLN A 42 -6.91 4.76 -6.97
CA GLN A 42 -8.35 5.06 -7.01
C GLN A 42 -8.65 6.47 -6.49
N ARG A 43 -7.88 6.95 -5.50
CA ARG A 43 -8.05 8.26 -4.85
C ARG A 43 -6.70 8.96 -4.66
N PRO A 44 -6.08 9.47 -5.74
CA PRO A 44 -4.76 10.08 -5.68
C PRO A 44 -4.72 11.33 -4.79
N SER A 45 -5.79 12.12 -4.75
CA SER A 45 -5.89 13.31 -3.91
C SER A 45 -5.92 13.01 -2.39
N SER A 46 -6.17 11.77 -2.00
CA SER A 46 -6.16 11.36 -0.60
C SER A 46 -4.78 10.96 -0.08
N LEU A 47 -3.78 10.80 -0.96
CA LEU A 47 -2.40 10.55 -0.55
C LEU A 47 -1.69 11.89 -0.33
N THR A 48 -1.50 12.25 0.93
CA THR A 48 -0.80 13.48 1.32
C THR A 48 0.51 13.15 2.02
N PRO A 49 1.53 14.02 1.91
CA PRO A 49 2.71 13.93 2.77
C PRO A 49 2.31 13.93 4.25
N SER A 50 3.02 13.16 5.07
CA SER A 50 2.80 13.17 6.52
C SER A 50 3.17 14.53 7.10
N GLN A 51 2.35 15.04 8.03
CA GLN A 51 2.56 16.34 8.68
C GLN A 51 3.62 16.29 9.79
N PHE A 52 4.02 15.08 10.19
CA PHE A 52 5.06 14.84 11.18
C PHE A 52 6.13 13.95 10.54
N PRO A 53 7.43 14.11 10.88
CA PRO A 53 8.51 13.25 10.39
C PRO A 53 8.48 11.87 11.07
N VAL A 54 7.29 11.31 11.28
CA VAL A 54 7.16 9.93 11.69
C VAL A 54 7.28 9.07 10.44
N PHE A 55 7.99 7.97 10.58
CA PHE A 55 8.26 6.97 9.54
C PHE A 55 6.99 6.20 9.13
N THR A 56 5.91 6.92 8.81
CA THR A 56 4.65 6.33 8.35
C THR A 56 4.85 5.82 6.94
N ILE A 57 4.81 4.50 6.79
CA ILE A 57 4.99 3.81 5.52
C ILE A 57 3.61 3.60 4.88
N TYR A 58 3.44 4.11 3.66
CA TYR A 58 2.29 3.81 2.82
C TYR A 58 2.62 2.71 1.83
N ALA A 59 1.78 1.67 1.76
CA ALA A 59 1.87 0.60 0.77
C ALA A 59 0.49 0.27 0.20
N HIS A 60 0.41 -0.15 -1.07
CA HIS A 60 -0.85 -0.55 -1.67
C HIS A 60 -0.72 -1.75 -2.61
N LYS A 61 -1.84 -2.44 -2.83
CA LYS A 61 -1.92 -3.55 -3.79
C LYS A 61 -1.80 -3.00 -5.20
N VAL A 62 -0.99 -3.67 -6.02
CA VAL A 62 -0.88 -3.40 -7.45
C VAL A 62 -1.04 -4.70 -8.22
N CYS A 63 -1.34 -4.60 -9.51
CA CYS A 63 -1.29 -5.75 -10.41
C CYS A 63 -0.11 -5.58 -11.34
N LEU A 64 0.79 -6.57 -11.38
CA LEU A 64 1.87 -6.58 -12.36
C LEU A 64 1.32 -7.07 -13.71
N LEU A 65 1.65 -6.34 -14.78
CA LEU A 65 1.32 -6.73 -16.15
C LEU A 65 1.97 -8.10 -16.49
N GLY A 66 1.25 -8.94 -17.24
CA GLY A 66 1.71 -10.29 -17.62
C GLY A 66 1.38 -11.40 -16.62
N ARG A 67 0.89 -11.07 -15.42
CA ARG A 67 0.32 -12.06 -14.48
C ARG A 67 -1.16 -12.29 -14.83
N LYS A 68 -1.52 -13.51 -15.23
CA LYS A 68 -2.91 -13.90 -15.59
C LYS A 68 -3.93 -13.70 -14.47
N LYS A 69 -3.49 -13.65 -13.22
CA LYS A 69 -4.28 -13.29 -12.05
C LYS A 69 -3.53 -12.22 -11.29
N CYS A 70 -4.24 -11.16 -10.91
CA CYS A 70 -3.80 -10.22 -9.88
C CYS A 70 -3.79 -10.93 -8.52
N ASP A 71 -2.95 -11.96 -8.35
CA ASP A 71 -2.76 -12.65 -7.08
C ASP A 71 -1.87 -11.79 -6.17
N ARG A 72 -2.41 -10.63 -5.77
CA ARG A 72 -1.95 -9.86 -4.60
C ARG A 72 -0.45 -9.55 -4.59
N ASP A 73 0.16 -9.38 -5.77
CA ASP A 73 1.57 -9.03 -5.90
C ASP A 73 1.78 -7.59 -5.41
N TRP A 74 2.69 -7.40 -4.45
CA TRP A 74 2.98 -6.09 -3.88
C TRP A 74 4.05 -5.35 -4.67
N MET A 75 3.91 -4.03 -4.76
CA MET A 75 5.04 -3.13 -4.98
C MET A 75 5.26 -2.32 -3.72
N PHE A 76 6.53 -2.28 -3.32
CA PHE A 76 7.04 -1.61 -2.12
C PHE A 76 6.98 -0.09 -2.26
N GLU A 77 7.09 0.54 -1.09
CA GLU A 77 7.10 1.97 -0.79
C GLU A 77 7.42 2.87 -1.99
N ARG A 78 6.43 3.69 -2.37
CA ARG A 78 6.63 4.74 -3.36
C ARG A 78 7.35 5.89 -2.66
N VAL A 79 8.68 5.95 -2.80
CA VAL A 79 9.41 7.18 -2.46
C VAL A 79 8.95 8.23 -3.47
N ASN A 80 8.39 9.35 -3.00
CA ASN A 80 7.96 10.44 -3.87
C ASN A 80 9.13 10.86 -4.78
N GLY A 81 8.91 10.77 -6.10
CA GLY A 81 9.93 11.10 -7.12
C GLY A 81 10.74 9.92 -7.67
N TYR A 82 10.60 8.70 -7.12
CA TYR A 82 11.29 7.50 -7.59
C TYR A 82 10.28 6.45 -8.06
N GLU A 83 10.31 6.13 -9.34
CA GLU A 83 9.50 5.08 -9.95
C GLU A 83 10.33 4.29 -10.98
N LEU A 84 9.98 3.03 -11.17
CA LEU A 84 10.47 2.22 -12.30
C LEU A 84 9.89 2.81 -13.58
N ARG A 85 10.68 3.63 -14.30
CA ARG A 85 10.25 4.32 -15.53
C ARG A 85 10.19 3.41 -16.76
N ASP A 86 10.80 2.23 -16.69
CA ASP A 86 11.03 1.37 -17.86
C ASP A 86 10.04 0.21 -18.00
N VAL A 87 9.03 0.12 -17.14
CA VAL A 87 7.92 -0.82 -17.32
C VAL A 87 6.63 -0.02 -17.44
N ALA A 88 6.16 0.15 -18.67
CA ALA A 88 5.00 0.98 -18.99
C ALA A 88 3.79 0.61 -18.10
N ARG A 89 3.32 1.57 -17.31
CA ARG A 89 2.06 1.46 -16.57
C ARG A 89 0.92 1.57 -17.58
N SER A 90 0.29 0.45 -17.91
CA SER A 90 -0.90 0.43 -18.77
C SER A 90 -2.06 1.11 -18.05
N SER A 91 -2.46 2.28 -18.57
CA SER A 91 -3.72 2.93 -18.23
C SER A 91 -4.88 2.10 -18.79
N ALA A 92 -5.70 1.52 -17.92
CA ALA A 92 -7.03 1.00 -18.25
C ALA A 92 -8.00 1.45 -17.16
#